data_AF-A0AAU1KV06-F1
#
_entry.id   AF-A0AAU1KV06-F1
#
_cell.length_a   1.000
_cell.length_b   1.000
_cell.length_c   1.000
_cell.angle_alpha   90.00
_cell.angle_beta   90.00
_cell.angle_gamma   90.00
#
_symmetry.space_group_name_H-M   'P 1'
#
loop_
_entity.id
_entity.type
_entity.pdbx_description
1 polymer ?
#
loop_
_entity_poly.entity_id
_entity_poly.type
_entity_poly.pdbx_seq_one_letter_code
_entity_poly.pdbx_strand_id
1 'polypeptide(L)' 'MHAGDCWDARKRCTALSTDEARRALAEGVPACPHCRPDVALGVLE' A
#
# COMPACT_ATOMS: atom_id res chain seq x y z
N MET A 1 2.92 1.60 -2.75
CA MET A 1 2.23 1.55 -1.45
C MET A 1 2.96 0.62 -0.51
N HIS A 2 3.11 0.98 0.75
CA HIS A 2 3.84 0.20 1.76
C HIS A 2 2.94 -0.04 2.97
N ALA A 3 3.13 -1.15 3.66
CA ALA A 3 2.68 -1.30 5.05
C ALA A 3 3.69 -0.54 5.94
N GLY A 4 3.24 0.07 7.03
CA GLY A 4 4.01 1.07 7.81
C GLY A 4 5.41 0.64 8.28
N ASP A 5 5.70 -0.65 8.33
CA ASP A 5 7.00 -1.24 8.74
C ASP A 5 7.92 -1.64 7.56
N CYS A 6 7.66 -1.14 6.35
CA CYS A 6 8.48 -1.47 5.19
C CYS A 6 9.88 -0.84 5.30
N TRP A 7 10.93 -1.67 5.28
CA TRP A 7 12.32 -1.18 5.32
C TRP A 7 12.69 -0.31 4.11
N ASP A 8 12.01 -0.50 2.97
CA ASP A 8 12.16 0.29 1.75
C ASP A 8 11.17 1.48 1.69
N ALA A 9 10.39 1.73 2.74
CA ALA A 9 9.55 2.92 2.80
C ALA A 9 10.44 4.17 2.76
N ARG A 10 10.49 4.82 1.59
CA ARG A 10 11.30 6.04 1.40
C ARG A 10 10.76 7.16 2.29
N LYS A 11 11.62 8.12 2.63
CA LYS A 11 11.29 9.31 3.45
C LYS A 11 10.19 10.24 2.88
N ARG A 12 9.59 9.90 1.73
CA ARG A 12 8.56 10.68 1.04
C ARG A 12 7.19 9.98 1.01
N CYS A 13 6.99 8.99 1.88
CA CYS A 13 5.68 8.35 2.03
C CYS A 13 4.79 9.18 2.95
N THR A 14 3.55 9.41 2.53
CA THR A 14 2.49 9.99 3.36
C THR A 14 1.62 8.86 3.89
N ALA A 15 1.25 8.93 5.17
CA ALA A 15 0.30 7.99 5.76
C ALA A 15 -1.07 8.14 5.10
N LEU A 16 -1.71 7.01 4.80
CA LEU A 16 -3.05 6.94 4.24
C LEU A 16 -3.92 6.10 5.18
N SER A 17 -5.20 6.42 5.25
CA SER A 17 -6.17 5.53 5.86
C SER A 17 -6.33 4.25 5.04
N THR A 18 -6.87 3.20 5.67
CA THR A 18 -7.16 1.92 5.02
C THR A 18 -8.06 2.09 3.79
N ASP A 19 -9.02 3.02 3.82
CA ASP A 19 -9.94 3.27 2.72
C ASP A 19 -9.25 3.96 1.54
N GLU A 20 -8.46 5.02 1.83
CA GLU A 20 -7.64 5.69 0.83
C GLU A 20 -6.61 4.74 0.19
N ALA A 21 -6.05 3.84 0.98
CA ALA A 21 -5.16 2.80 0.49
C ALA A 21 -5.88 1.85 -0.48
N ARG A 22 -7.11 1.43 -0.19
CA ARG A 22 -7.89 0.60 -1.13
C ARG A 22 -8.19 1.35 -2.43
N ARG A 23 -8.60 2.61 -2.35
CA ARG A 23 -8.86 3.44 -3.54
C ARG A 23 -7.59 3.62 -4.38
N ALA A 24 -6.47 3.97 -3.75
CA ALA A 24 -5.20 4.14 -4.46
C ALA A 24 -4.77 2.84 -5.17
N LEU A 25 -4.95 1.67 -4.55
CA LEU A 25 -4.69 0.39 -5.20
C LEU A 25 -5.63 0.15 -6.40
N ALA A 26 -6.93 0.46 -6.26
CA ALA A 26 -7.90 0.35 -7.34
C ALA A 26 -7.61 1.34 -8.50
N GLU A 27 -7.03 2.50 -8.20
CA GLU A 27 -6.57 3.49 -9.18
C GLU A 27 -5.24 3.08 -9.86
N GLY A 28 -4.67 1.93 -9.51
CA GLY A 28 -3.47 1.38 -10.13
C GLY A 28 -2.16 1.81 -9.47
N VAL A 29 -2.19 2.36 -8.25
CA VAL A 29 -0.96 2.66 -7.50
C VAL A 29 -0.24 1.34 -7.20
N PRO A 30 1.05 1.20 -7.59
CA PRO A 30 1.76 -0.05 -7.41
C PRO A 30 1.96 -0.37 -5.92
N ALA A 31 1.60 -1.58 -5.53
CA ALA A 31 1.88 -2.13 -4.21
C ALA A 31 3.36 -2.55 -4.12
N CYS A 32 3.97 -2.35 -2.94
CA CYS A 32 5.31 -2.84 -2.69
C CYS A 32 5.27 -4.38 -2.65
N PRO A 33 6.09 -5.09 -3.45
CA PRO A 33 6.07 -6.55 -3.50
C PRO A 33 6.50 -7.22 -2.20
N HIS A 34 7.27 -6.53 -1.35
CA HIS A 34 7.67 -7.03 -0.03
C HIS A 34 6.56 -6.85 1.01
N CYS A 35 5.85 -5.73 0.95
CA CYS A 35 4.88 -5.35 1.97
C CYS A 35 3.45 -5.80 1.63
N ARG A 36 3.21 -6.20 0.37
CA ARG A 36 1.95 -6.71 -0.19
C ARG A 36 0.68 -6.11 0.43
N PRO A 37 0.56 -4.76 0.50
CA PRO A 37 -0.61 -4.12 1.08
C PRO A 37 -1.89 -4.46 0.31
N ASP A 38 -1.78 -4.76 -0.99
CA ASP A 38 -2.83 -5.30 -1.84
C ASP A 38 -3.47 -6.58 -1.27
N VAL A 39 -2.65 -7.54 -0.82
CA VAL A 39 -3.14 -8.80 -0.23
C VAL A 39 -3.68 -8.55 1.17
N ALA A 40 -2.96 -7.79 1.98
CA ALA A 40 -3.37 -7.49 3.36
C ALA A 40 -4.69 -6.71 3.42
N LEU A 41 -4.97 -5.88 2.42
CA LEU A 41 -6.20 -5.10 2.30
C LEU A 41 -7.32 -5.83 1.56
N GLY A 42 -7.05 -7.01 1.00
CA GLY A 42 -8.02 -7.83 0.26
C GLY A 42 -8.43 -7.23 -1.08
N VAL A 43 -7.53 -6.50 -1.75
CA VAL A 43 -7.81 -5.80 -3.01
C VAL A 43 -7.50 -6.67 -4.24
N LEU A 44 -6.63 -7.68 -4.09
CA LEU A 44 -6.41 -8.70 -5.10
C LEU A 44 -7.01 -10.03 -4.64
N GLU A 45 -7.95 -10.55 -5.41
CA GLU A 45 -8.36 -11.97 -5.41
C GLU A 45 -7.40 -12.82 -6.28
#